data_AF-A0A7X5FCW6-F1
#
_entry.id   AF-A0A7X5FCW6-F1
#
_cell.length_a   1.000
_cell.length_b   1.000
_cell.length_c   1.000
_cell.angle_alpha   90.00
_cell.angle_beta   90.00
_cell.angle_gamma   90.00
#
_symmetry.space_group_name_H-M   'P 1'
#
loop_
_entity.id
_entity.type
_entity.pdbx_description
1 polymer ?
#
loop_
_entity_poly.entity_id
_entity_poly.type
_entity_poly.pdbx_seq_one_letter_code
_entity_poly.pdbx_strand_id
1 'polypeptide(L)'
;MLEFESKRKFKKRLYSKFTLFVLLIILALIIHGAWGIYQKNRTVKNDLVKLEKTLSEHEERKDRLESQIERLDSDVGKEELLREKYSLSKEDEKAIFILDSEEPEQIAEEEKGFFGKMGDFFVGLFN
;
A
#
# COMPACT_ATOMS: atom_id res chain seq x y z
N MET A 1 46.91 -55.90 -26.85
CA MET A 1 46.79 -56.13 -25.39
C MET A 1 46.86 -54.86 -24.54
N LEU A 2 47.49 -53.75 -24.98
CA LEU A 2 47.64 -52.51 -24.20
C LEU A 2 46.34 -51.72 -23.90
N GLU A 3 45.30 -51.87 -24.72
CA GLU A 3 44.02 -51.15 -24.54
C GLU A 3 43.19 -51.65 -23.34
N PHE A 4 43.39 -52.89 -22.91
CA PHE A 4 42.66 -53.44 -21.75
C PHE A 4 43.22 -52.92 -20.42
N GLU A 5 44.52 -52.65 -20.36
CA GLU A 5 45.15 -52.10 -19.15
C GLU A 5 44.83 -50.62 -18.92
N SER A 6 44.76 -49.83 -19.99
CA SER A 6 44.42 -48.40 -19.91
C SER A 6 43.01 -48.20 -19.36
N LYS A 7 42.04 -49.01 -19.80
CA LYS A 7 40.66 -48.99 -19.28
C LYS A 7 40.58 -49.37 -17.80
N ARG A 8 41.42 -50.31 -17.33
CA ARG A 8 41.46 -50.72 -15.92
C ARG A 8 42.06 -49.64 -15.01
N LYS A 9 43.11 -48.95 -15.46
CA LYS A 9 43.71 -47.81 -14.73
C LYS A 9 42.80 -46.59 -14.70
N PHE A 10 42.01 -46.37 -15.77
CA PHE A 10 41.02 -45.29 -15.83
C PHE A 10 39.84 -45.54 -14.90
N LYS A 11 39.28 -46.77 -14.88
CA LYS A 11 38.27 -47.17 -13.88
C LYS A 11 38.80 -47.01 -12.46
N LYS A 12 40.03 -47.42 -12.16
CA LYS A 12 40.59 -47.30 -10.80
C LYS A 12 40.77 -45.85 -10.34
N ARG A 13 41.04 -44.91 -11.26
CA ARG A 13 41.07 -43.47 -10.97
C ARG A 13 39.68 -42.88 -10.81
N LEU A 14 38.72 -43.22 -11.68
CA LEU A 14 37.33 -42.74 -11.61
C LEU A 14 36.58 -43.24 -10.36
N TYR A 15 36.81 -44.49 -9.96
CA TYR A 15 36.20 -45.10 -8.77
C TYR A 15 37.05 -44.93 -7.51
N SER A 16 38.01 -44.00 -7.51
CA SER A 16 38.73 -43.64 -6.29
C SER A 16 37.79 -42.85 -5.37
N LYS A 17 37.90 -43.06 -4.05
CA LYS A 17 37.12 -42.32 -3.05
C LYS A 17 37.29 -40.80 -3.20
N PHE A 18 38.47 -40.36 -3.68
CA PHE A 18 38.78 -38.95 -3.90
C PHE A 18 38.02 -38.34 -5.09
N THR A 19 37.96 -39.03 -6.22
CA THR A 19 37.23 -38.53 -7.40
C THR A 19 35.72 -38.50 -7.15
N LEU A 20 35.20 -39.47 -6.39
CA LEU A 20 33.82 -39.47 -5.95
C LEU A 20 33.50 -38.27 -5.05
N PHE A 21 34.41 -37.91 -4.15
CA PHE A 21 34.24 -36.75 -3.26
C PHE A 21 34.26 -35.43 -4.03
N VAL A 22 35.19 -35.27 -4.97
CA VAL A 22 35.23 -34.10 -5.85
C VAL A 22 33.94 -33.99 -6.68
N LEU A 23 33.45 -35.11 -7.21
CA LEU A 23 32.18 -35.14 -7.95
C LEU A 23 31.00 -34.73 -7.08
N LEU A 24 30.96 -35.15 -5.81
CA LEU A 24 29.92 -34.79 -4.85
C LEU A 24 29.92 -33.28 -4.56
N ILE A 25 31.10 -32.68 -4.40
CA ILE A 25 31.24 -31.23 -4.22
C ILE A 25 30.70 -30.47 -5.45
N ILE A 26 31.08 -30.90 -6.66
CA ILE A 26 30.60 -30.29 -7.90
C ILE A 26 29.07 -30.40 -7.99
N LEU A 27 28.51 -31.55 -7.64
CA LEU A 27 27.06 -31.76 -7.64
C LEU A 27 26.37 -30.83 -6.63
N ALA A 28 26.93 -30.67 -5.42
CA ALA A 28 26.40 -29.76 -4.41
C ALA A 28 26.41 -28.29 -4.87
N LEU A 29 27.47 -27.84 -5.57
CA LEU A 29 27.53 -26.49 -6.14
C LEU A 29 26.46 -26.28 -7.23
N ILE A 30 26.25 -27.28 -8.10
CA ILE A 30 25.21 -27.23 -9.13
C ILE A 30 23.82 -27.16 -8.50
N ILE A 31 23.54 -27.98 -7.49
CA ILE A 31 22.26 -27.97 -6.76
C ILE A 31 22.03 -26.62 -6.10
N HIS A 32 23.05 -26.06 -5.44
CA HIS A 32 22.96 -24.75 -4.79
C HIS A 32 22.69 -23.63 -5.80
N GLY A 33 23.39 -23.62 -6.94
CA GLY A 33 23.17 -22.65 -8.01
C GLY A 33 21.78 -22.79 -8.66
N ALA A 34 21.34 -24.03 -8.92
CA ALA A 34 20.03 -24.32 -9.46
C ALA A 34 18.89 -23.90 -8.51
N TRP A 35 19.09 -24.04 -7.20
CA TRP A 35 18.13 -23.61 -6.18
C TRP A 35 17.94 -22.08 -6.18
N GLY A 36 19.03 -21.32 -6.32
CA GLY A 36 18.96 -19.86 -6.45
C GLY A 36 18.19 -19.40 -7.69
N ILE A 37 18.38 -20.08 -8.81
CA ILE A 37 17.65 -19.81 -10.06
C ILE A 37 16.17 -20.20 -9.93
N TYR A 38 15.88 -21.33 -9.29
CA TYR A 38 14.52 -21.80 -9.09
C TYR A 38 13.71 -20.84 -8.19
N GLN A 39 14.32 -20.31 -7.12
CA GLN A 39 13.68 -19.28 -6.30
C GLN A 39 13.43 -18.00 -7.10
N LYS A 40 14.41 -17.54 -7.88
CA LYS A 40 14.30 -16.30 -8.66
C LYS A 40 13.18 -16.35 -9.72
N ASN A 41 12.95 -17.51 -10.34
CA ASN A 41 11.87 -17.67 -11.32
C ASN A 41 10.45 -17.67 -10.70
N ARG A 42 10.30 -18.04 -9.42
CA ARG A 42 9.00 -18.03 -8.73
C ARG A 42 8.61 -16.60 -8.32
N THR A 43 9.57 -15.77 -7.92
CA THR A 43 9.31 -14.39 -7.48
C THR A 43 8.93 -13.47 -8.64
N VAL A 44 9.59 -13.61 -9.79
CA VAL A 44 9.38 -12.73 -10.96
C VAL A 44 7.92 -12.74 -11.45
N LYS A 45 7.21 -13.88 -11.40
CA LYS A 45 5.80 -13.93 -11.82
C LYS A 45 4.87 -13.16 -10.87
N ASN A 46 5.11 -13.24 -9.56
CA ASN A 46 4.28 -12.53 -8.58
C ASN A 46 4.58 -11.03 -8.59
N ASP A 47 5.83 -10.65 -8.84
CA ASP A 47 6.23 -9.25 -8.91
C ASP A 47 5.68 -8.58 -10.17
N LEU A 48 5.64 -9.27 -11.31
CA LEU A 48 5.01 -8.75 -12.54
C LEU A 48 3.52 -8.47 -12.36
N VAL A 49 2.77 -9.38 -11.75
CA VAL A 49 1.32 -9.20 -11.51
C VAL A 49 1.07 -8.02 -10.57
N LYS A 50 1.90 -7.85 -9.54
CA LYS A 50 1.81 -6.69 -8.64
C LYS A 50 2.14 -5.39 -9.36
N LEU A 51 3.17 -5.40 -10.21
CA LEU A 51 3.61 -4.22 -10.95
C LEU A 51 2.55 -3.76 -11.96
N GLU A 52 1.95 -4.71 -12.69
CA GLU A 52 0.87 -4.44 -13.63
C GLU A 52 -0.36 -3.86 -12.93
N LYS A 53 -0.72 -4.41 -11.76
CA LYS A 53 -1.82 -3.86 -10.95
C LYS A 53 -1.53 -2.44 -10.47
N THR A 54 -0.34 -2.17 -9.96
CA THR A 54 0.03 -0.81 -9.53
C THR A 54 0.07 0.17 -10.69
N LEU A 55 0.48 -0.28 -11.89
CA LEU A 55 0.50 0.55 -13.09
C LEU A 55 -0.92 0.94 -13.49
N SER A 56 -1.83 -0.03 -13.56
CA SER A 56 -3.25 0.22 -13.84
C SER A 56 -3.90 1.17 -12.81
N GLU A 57 -3.63 0.98 -11.52
CA GLU A 57 -4.15 1.86 -10.46
C GLU A 57 -3.58 3.30 -10.58
N HIS A 58 -2.34 3.45 -11.02
CA HIS A 58 -1.71 4.75 -11.24
C HIS A 58 -2.23 5.46 -12.50
N GLU A 59 -2.48 4.73 -13.59
CA GLU A 59 -3.09 5.29 -14.81
C GLU A 59 -4.52 5.76 -14.54
N GLU A 60 -5.37 4.93 -13.91
CA GLU A 60 -6.74 5.34 -13.56
C GLU A 60 -6.78 6.58 -12.66
N ARG A 61 -5.82 6.67 -11.72
CA ARG A 61 -5.73 7.82 -10.83
C ARG A 61 -5.26 9.07 -11.57
N LYS A 62 -4.33 8.92 -12.52
CA LYS A 62 -3.86 10.02 -13.36
C LYS A 62 -5.02 10.57 -14.20
N ASP A 63 -5.74 9.70 -14.91
CA ASP A 63 -6.85 10.10 -15.78
C ASP A 63 -7.99 10.78 -14.99
N ARG A 64 -8.28 10.27 -13.79
CA ARG A 64 -9.25 10.90 -12.89
C ARG A 64 -8.80 12.28 -12.41
N LEU A 65 -7.51 12.45 -12.10
CA LEU A 65 -6.99 13.75 -11.67
C LEU A 65 -6.93 14.73 -12.84
N GLU A 66 -6.60 14.26 -14.04
CA GLU A 66 -6.54 15.07 -15.25
C GLU A 66 -7.92 15.58 -15.65
N SER A 67 -8.95 14.71 -15.63
CA SER A 67 -10.34 15.13 -15.83
C SER A 67 -10.87 16.08 -14.75
N GLN A 68 -10.43 15.92 -13.49
CA GLN A 68 -10.76 16.88 -12.44
C GLN A 68 -10.08 18.23 -12.66
N ILE A 69 -8.80 18.25 -13.05
CA ILE A 69 -8.07 19.48 -13.37
C ILE A 69 -8.74 20.20 -14.54
N GLU A 70 -9.11 19.48 -15.60
CA GLU A 70 -9.79 20.07 -16.75
C GLU A 70 -11.17 20.65 -16.36
N ARG A 71 -11.92 19.95 -15.50
CA ARG A 71 -13.17 20.48 -14.95
C ARG A 71 -12.93 21.72 -14.11
N LEU A 72 -11.92 21.72 -13.25
CA LEU A 72 -11.57 22.86 -12.38
C LEU A 72 -11.03 24.06 -13.16
N ASP A 73 -10.35 23.83 -14.29
CA ASP A 73 -9.79 24.91 -15.11
C ASP A 73 -10.83 25.54 -16.05
N SER A 74 -11.93 24.84 -16.31
CA SER A 74 -13.07 25.41 -17.05
C SER A 74 -13.67 26.61 -16.31
N ASP A 75 -14.17 27.58 -17.08
CA ASP A 75 -14.79 28.80 -16.52
C ASP A 75 -15.97 28.47 -15.58
N VAL A 76 -16.73 27.42 -15.92
CA VAL A 76 -17.85 26.90 -15.11
C VAL A 76 -17.36 26.28 -13.80
N GLY A 77 -16.26 25.51 -13.83
CA GLY A 77 -15.70 24.88 -12.63
C GLY A 77 -15.03 25.88 -11.68
N LYS A 78 -14.42 26.94 -12.22
CA LYS A 78 -13.91 28.07 -11.43
C LYS A 78 -15.04 28.81 -10.73
N GLU A 79 -16.13 29.09 -11.44
CA GLU A 79 -17.33 29.73 -10.89
C GLU A 79 -17.97 28.87 -9.79
N GLU A 80 -18.10 27.56 -10.01
CA GLU A 80 -18.67 26.61 -9.02
C GLU A 80 -17.81 26.51 -7.75
N LEU A 81 -16.48 26.44 -7.88
CA LEU A 81 -15.56 26.45 -6.74
C LEU A 81 -15.59 27.76 -5.94
N LEU A 82 -15.71 28.90 -6.63
CA LEU A 82 -15.83 30.20 -5.99
C LEU A 82 -17.17 30.34 -5.25
N ARG A 83 -18.26 29.81 -5.82
CA ARG A 83 -19.57 29.71 -5.17
C ARG A 83 -19.52 28.85 -3.91
N GLU A 84 -18.89 27.68 -3.96
CA GLU A 84 -18.81 26.75 -2.84
C GLU A 84 -17.91 27.28 -1.70
N LYS A 85 -16.73 27.80 -2.02
CA LYS A 85 -15.76 28.25 -1.00
C LYS A 85 -16.06 29.61 -0.39
N TYR A 86 -16.70 30.50 -1.14
CA TYR A 86 -16.88 31.89 -0.73
C TYR A 86 -18.35 32.31 -0.68
N SER A 87 -19.31 31.40 -0.88
CA SER A 87 -20.75 31.67 -0.91
C SER A 87 -21.11 32.83 -1.84
N LEU A 88 -20.33 33.02 -2.92
CA LEU A 88 -20.49 34.12 -3.85
C LEU A 88 -21.71 33.87 -4.73
N SER A 89 -22.67 34.77 -4.70
CA SER A 89 -23.83 34.78 -5.59
C SER A 89 -23.61 35.83 -6.68
N LYS A 90 -24.21 35.67 -7.86
CA LYS A 90 -24.12 36.71 -8.91
C LYS A 90 -24.74 38.01 -8.40
N GLU A 91 -24.29 39.16 -8.91
CA GLU A 91 -24.79 40.48 -8.47
C GLU A 91 -26.33 40.60 -8.51
N ASP A 92 -27.00 39.79 -9.35
CA ASP A 92 -28.45 39.76 -9.52
C ASP A 92 -29.21 38.64 -8.76
N GLU A 93 -28.54 37.79 -7.97
CA GLU A 93 -29.19 36.78 -7.13
C GLU A 93 -29.29 37.24 -5.67
N LYS A 94 -30.52 37.38 -5.15
CA LYS A 94 -30.76 37.75 -3.75
C LYS A 94 -30.62 36.51 -2.85
N ALA A 95 -29.50 36.40 -2.13
CA ALA A 95 -29.34 35.41 -1.08
C ALA A 95 -30.27 35.75 0.11
N ILE A 96 -31.26 34.88 0.38
CA ILE A 96 -32.15 35.01 1.55
C ILE A 96 -31.44 34.34 2.74
N PHE A 97 -30.92 35.14 3.67
CA PHE A 97 -30.47 34.65 4.98
C PHE A 97 -31.69 34.46 5.88
N ILE A 98 -32.04 33.20 6.18
CA ILE A 98 -33.01 32.87 7.22
C ILE A 98 -32.24 32.88 8.53
N LEU A 99 -32.42 33.94 9.32
CA LEU A 99 -32.01 33.97 10.72
C LEU A 99 -33.08 33.24 11.51
N ASP A 100 -32.81 32.01 11.96
CA ASP A 100 -33.60 31.40 13.02
C ASP A 100 -33.45 32.30 14.23
N SER A 101 -34.56 32.95 14.60
CA SER A 101 -34.65 33.73 15.81
C SER A 101 -34.58 32.74 16.96
N GLU A 102 -33.55 32.86 17.79
CA GLU A 102 -33.41 32.08 19.01
C GLU A 102 -34.67 32.26 19.86
N GLU A 103 -35.55 31.26 19.85
CA GLU A 103 -36.49 31.09 20.94
C GLU A 103 -35.67 30.80 22.20
N PRO A 104 -35.96 31.44 23.34
CA PRO A 104 -35.21 31.19 24.56
C PRO A 104 -35.46 29.74 25.00
N GLU A 105 -34.44 28.89 24.83
CA GLU A 105 -34.40 27.55 25.40
C GLU A 105 -34.68 27.64 26.90
N GLN A 106 -35.83 27.09 27.29
CA GLN A 106 -36.15 26.83 28.67
C GLN A 106 -35.13 25.82 29.19
N ILE A 107 -34.31 26.27 30.14
CA ILE A 107 -33.34 25.44 30.84
C ILE A 107 -34.10 24.32 31.54
N ALA A 108 -34.11 23.14 30.94
CA ALA A 108 -34.46 21.91 31.63
C ALA A 108 -33.32 21.61 32.62
N GLU A 109 -33.65 21.55 33.91
CA GLU A 109 -32.73 21.05 34.93
C GLU A 109 -32.37 19.60 34.60
N GLU A 110 -31.22 19.38 33.96
CA GLU A 110 -30.63 18.07 33.86
C GLU A 110 -30.17 17.63 35.26
N GLU A 111 -30.85 16.63 35.83
CA GLU A 111 -30.33 15.90 36.98
C GLU A 111 -28.92 15.41 36.65
N LYS A 112 -27.92 15.96 37.35
CA LYS A 112 -26.50 15.63 37.15
C LYS A 112 -26.30 14.11 37.23
N GLY A 113 -26.21 13.48 36.05
CA GLY A 113 -25.92 12.07 35.89
C GLY A 113 -24.56 11.70 36.46
N PHE A 114 -24.37 10.40 36.69
CA PHE A 114 -23.25 9.78 37.42
C PHE A 114 -21.85 10.34 37.07
N PHE A 115 -21.64 10.82 35.84
CA PHE A 115 -20.38 11.44 35.39
C PHE A 115 -20.12 12.83 35.97
N GLY A 116 -21.16 13.63 36.23
CA GLY A 116 -21.02 14.94 36.88
C GLY A 116 -20.51 14.81 38.33
N LYS A 117 -20.97 13.78 39.05
CA LYS A 117 -20.50 13.48 40.42
C LYS A 117 -19.06 12.94 40.43
N MET A 118 -18.63 12.24 39.39
CA MET A 118 -17.24 11.76 39.24
C MET A 118 -16.27 12.91 38.96
N GLY A 119 -16.68 13.89 38.15
CA GLY A 119 -15.89 15.10 37.90
C GLY A 119 -15.60 15.89 39.17
N ASP A 120 -16.62 16.15 39.99
CA ASP A 120 -16.48 16.90 41.24
C ASP A 120 -15.57 16.18 42.26
N PHE A 121 -15.55 14.84 42.27
CA PHE A 121 -14.68 14.07 43.17
C PHE A 121 -13.19 14.19 42.80
N PHE A 122 -12.86 14.26 41.51
CA PHE A 122 -11.48 14.46 41.07
C PHE A 122 -10.97 15.89 41.31
N VAL A 123 -11.84 16.88 41.15
CA VAL A 123 -11.51 18.28 41.44
C VAL A 123 -11.24 18.48 42.93
N GLY A 124 -12.03 17.84 43.81
CA GLY A 124 -11.82 17.90 45.26
C GLY A 124 -10.59 17.15 45.78
N LEU A 125 -10.00 16.23 45.00
CA LEU A 125 -8.81 15.47 45.40
C LEU A 125 -7.49 16.23 45.12
N PHE A 126 -7.52 17.24 44.25
CA PHE A 126 -6.36 18.02 43.81
C PHE A 126 -6.33 19.45 44.38
N ASN A 127 -7.17 19.74 45.39
CA ASN A 127 -7.19 21.00 46.14
C ASN A 127 -6.97 20.78 47.64
#